data_AF-A0A9D9LGE3-F1
#
_entry.id   AF-A0A9D9LGE3-F1
#
_cell.length_a   1.000
_cell.length_b   1.000
_cell.length_c   1.000
_cell.angle_alpha   90.00
_cell.angle_beta   90.00
_cell.angle_gamma   90.00
#
_symmetry.space_group_name_H-M   'P 1'
#
loop_
_entity.id
_entity.type
_entity.pdbx_description
1 polymer ?
#
loop_
_entity_poly.entity_id
_entity_poly.type
_entity_poly.pdbx_seq_one_letter_code
_entity_poly.pdbx_strand_id
1 'polypeptide(L)'
;METIVAYTDQESPRNLYPQRIVSPVRSGPCCFTDMEAVGAPEADRRWVFQYRRCTTCGFTVRVILRELPDTALVAELRTLLENSFVRNIGELE
;
A
#
# COMPACT_ATOMS: atom_id res chain seq x y z
N MET A 1 -2.90 8.80 -7.31
CA MET A 1 -2.82 8.30 -5.92
C MET A 1 -2.12 9.41 -5.18
N GLU A 2 -2.90 10.25 -4.50
CA GLU A 2 -2.34 11.45 -3.85
C GLU A 2 -1.63 10.98 -2.57
N THR A 3 -0.43 11.51 -2.33
CA THR A 3 0.37 11.19 -1.16
C THR A 3 0.47 12.43 -0.30
N ILE A 4 0.44 12.27 1.03
CA ILE A 4 0.66 13.39 1.97
C ILE A 4 2.14 13.83 2.00
N VAL A 5 3.03 13.08 1.33
CA VAL A 5 4.46 13.36 1.29
C VAL A 5 4.76 14.44 0.27
N ALA A 6 5.19 15.60 0.76
CA ALA A 6 5.78 16.67 -0.02
C ALA A 6 7.29 16.44 -0.15
N TYR A 7 7.74 16.08 -1.35
CA TYR A 7 9.16 15.92 -1.67
C TYR A 7 9.78 17.27 -2.02
N THR A 8 10.64 17.78 -1.15
CA THR A 8 11.33 19.05 -1.35
C THR A 8 12.63 19.09 -0.55
N ASP A 9 13.66 19.68 -1.14
CA ASP A 9 14.92 20.00 -0.46
C ASP A 9 14.95 21.48 0.00
N GLN A 10 13.87 22.23 -0.24
CA GLN A 10 13.74 23.65 0.13
C GLN A 10 13.28 23.85 1.59
N GLU A 11 12.76 22.81 2.22
CA GLU A 11 12.29 22.83 3.61
C GLU A 11 12.99 21.73 4.42
N SER A 12 13.25 21.98 5.70
CA SER A 12 13.79 20.93 6.57
C SER A 12 12.81 19.75 6.69
N PRO A 13 13.32 18.49 6.63
CA PRO A 13 12.48 17.30 6.73
C PRO A 13 11.68 17.26 8.03
N ARG A 14 10.36 17.08 7.92
CA ARG A 14 9.44 17.13 9.07
C ARG A 14 8.34 16.09 8.95
N ASN A 15 8.08 15.40 10.06
CA ASN A 15 6.98 14.46 10.17
C ASN A 15 5.76 15.18 10.78
N LEU A 16 4.78 15.53 9.95
CA LEU A 16 3.50 16.13 10.36
C LEU A 16 2.35 15.17 10.05
N TYR A 17 2.62 13.85 10.11
CA TYR A 17 1.62 12.81 9.92
C TYR A 17 0.49 12.99 10.96
N PRO A 18 -0.79 12.80 10.58
CA PRO A 18 -1.27 12.26 9.30
C PRO A 18 -1.50 13.30 8.18
N GLN A 19 -1.34 14.60 8.42
CA GLN A 19 -1.75 15.62 7.46
C GLN A 19 -0.73 15.86 6.34
N ARG A 20 0.57 15.83 6.66
CA ARG A 20 1.65 16.11 5.69
C ARG A 20 2.96 15.48 6.15
N ILE A 21 3.83 15.09 5.22
CA ILE A 21 5.21 14.73 5.54
C ILE A 21 6.12 15.51 4.60
N VAL A 22 7.09 16.25 5.14
CA VAL A 22 8.12 16.92 4.33
C VAL A 22 9.33 16.00 4.27
N SER A 23 9.64 15.53 3.07
CA SER A 23 10.73 14.59 2.80
C SER A 23 11.74 15.21 1.84
N PRO A 24 13.05 14.97 2.01
CA PRO A 24 14.04 15.15 0.95
C PRO A 24 13.59 14.46 -0.34
N VAL A 25 14.02 14.99 -1.48
CA VAL A 25 13.69 14.44 -2.80
C VAL A 25 14.42 13.11 -3.06
N ARG A 26 15.61 12.94 -2.48
CA ARG A 26 16.47 11.77 -2.70
C ARG A 26 16.77 11.02 -1.41
N SER A 27 16.87 9.69 -1.51
CA SER A 27 17.36 8.84 -0.44
C SER A 27 18.86 9.04 -0.21
N GLY A 28 19.31 8.91 1.04
CA GLY A 28 20.72 8.83 1.41
C GLY A 28 21.17 7.42 1.80
N PRO A 29 22.46 7.21 2.07
CA PRO A 29 23.00 5.91 2.50
C PRO A 29 22.36 5.37 3.79
N CYS A 30 21.93 6.25 4.70
CA CYS A 30 21.25 5.87 5.94
C CYS A 30 19.87 5.23 5.73
N CYS A 31 19.24 5.44 4.56
CA CYS A 31 17.88 4.94 4.27
C CYS A 31 17.81 3.42 4.12
N PHE A 32 18.93 2.71 4.00
CA PHE A 32 18.90 1.25 3.91
C PHE A 32 18.73 0.57 5.28
N THR A 33 19.03 1.28 6.36
CA THR A 33 19.05 0.72 7.73
C THR A 33 18.06 1.43 8.64
N ASP A 34 17.96 2.76 8.54
CA ASP A 34 17.32 3.59 9.55
C ASP A 34 15.85 3.91 9.23
N MET A 35 15.20 3.10 8.40
CA MET A 35 13.81 3.35 7.98
C MET A 35 12.83 2.79 9.00
N GLU A 36 11.98 3.64 9.56
CA GLU A 36 10.95 3.25 10.51
C GLU A 36 9.55 3.47 9.95
N ALA A 37 8.59 2.69 10.40
CA ALA A 37 7.19 2.86 10.04
C ALA A 37 6.62 4.16 10.64
N VAL A 38 5.82 4.87 9.85
CA VAL A 38 5.10 6.07 10.28
C VAL A 38 3.60 5.80 10.21
N GLY A 39 2.94 5.90 11.36
CA GLY A 39 1.50 5.66 11.47
C GLY A 39 1.10 4.19 11.32
N ALA A 40 -0.20 3.96 11.21
CA ALA A 40 -0.75 2.63 10.97
C ALA A 40 -0.82 2.32 9.46
N PRO A 41 -0.90 1.05 9.05
CA PRO A 41 -1.24 0.69 7.67
C PRO A 41 -2.58 1.30 7.25
N GLU A 42 -2.61 1.88 6.06
CA GLU A 42 -3.78 2.52 5.46
C GLU A 42 -4.19 1.78 4.17
N ALA A 43 -5.48 1.79 3.86
CA ALA A 43 -6.01 1.23 2.62
C ALA A 43 -6.29 2.33 1.60
N ASP A 44 -5.80 2.15 0.38
CA ASP A 44 -6.11 3.01 -0.76
C ASP A 44 -6.43 2.13 -1.97
N ARG A 45 -7.70 2.17 -2.38
CA ARG A 45 -8.27 1.31 -3.44
C ARG A 45 -8.01 -0.17 -3.14
N ARG A 46 -7.17 -0.82 -3.94
CA ARG A 46 -6.80 -2.23 -3.81
C ARG A 46 -5.48 -2.44 -3.08
N TRP A 47 -4.92 -1.44 -2.40
CA TRP A 47 -3.60 -1.57 -1.78
C TRP A 47 -3.66 -1.19 -0.31
N VAL A 48 -3.09 -2.05 0.54
CA VAL A 48 -2.70 -1.65 1.90
C VAL A 48 -1.26 -1.15 1.81
N PHE A 49 -1.02 0.04 2.34
CA PHE A 49 0.29 0.67 2.35
C PHE A 49 0.60 1.24 3.72
N GLN A 50 1.87 1.55 3.96
CA GLN A 50 2.31 2.29 5.14
C GLN A 50 3.46 3.21 4.76
N TYR A 51 3.53 4.39 5.37
CA TYR A 51 4.69 5.25 5.19
C TYR A 51 5.87 4.72 5.99
N ARG A 52 7.07 4.80 5.42
CA ARG A 52 8.31 4.59 6.15
C ARG A 52 9.21 5.80 6.01
N ARG A 53 9.78 6.27 7.11
CA ARG A 53 10.65 7.44 7.18
C ARG A 53 11.99 7.08 7.80
N CYS A 54 13.07 7.56 7.20
CA CYS A 54 14.42 7.46 7.75
C CYS A 54 14.51 8.32 9.01
N THR A 55 14.93 7.74 10.12
CA THR A 55 15.13 8.48 11.38
C THR A 55 16.29 9.47 11.28
N THR A 56 17.29 9.15 10.47
CA THR A 56 18.51 9.97 10.28
C THR A 56 18.30 11.17 9.34
N CYS A 57 17.90 10.95 8.09
CA CYS A 57 17.79 12.04 7.09
C CYS A 57 16.35 12.51 6.81
N GLY A 58 15.35 11.76 7.28
CA GLY A 58 13.95 12.10 7.07
C GLY A 58 13.35 11.79 5.71
N PHE A 59 14.10 11.12 4.82
CA PHE A 59 13.56 10.57 3.59
C PHE A 59 12.37 9.64 3.88
N THR A 60 11.27 9.84 3.17
CA THR A 60 10.02 9.11 3.39
C THR A 60 9.57 8.44 2.11
N VAL A 61 9.11 7.20 2.21
CA VAL A 61 8.50 6.45 1.10
C VAL A 61 7.18 5.86 1.52
N ARG A 62 6.33 5.58 0.54
CA ARG A 62 5.11 4.79 0.71
C ARG A 62 5.41 3.33 0.33
N VAL A 63 5.31 2.41 1.28
CA VAL A 63 5.54 0.98 1.06
C VAL A 63 4.20 0.28 0.90
N ILE A 64 4.03 -0.46 -0.20
CA ILE A 64 2.89 -1.34 -0.41
C ILE A 64 3.10 -2.61 0.40
N LEU A 65 2.17 -2.93 1.31
CA LEU A 65 2.23 -4.11 2.17
C LEU A 65 1.51 -5.32 1.55
N ARG A 66 0.35 -5.09 0.93
CA ARG A 66 -0.42 -6.14 0.24
C ARG A 66 -1.45 -5.55 -0.72
N GLU A 67 -1.84 -6.34 -1.72
CA GLU A 67 -3.05 -6.09 -2.50
C GLU A 67 -4.29 -6.57 -1.73
N LEU A 68 -5.38 -5.81 -1.79
CA LEU A 68 -6.71 -6.20 -1.34
C LEU A 68 -7.45 -6.80 -2.54
N PRO A 69 -8.07 -7.99 -2.39
CA PRO A 69 -8.82 -8.61 -3.46
C PRO A 69 -10.01 -7.74 -3.85
N ASP A 70 -10.30 -7.70 -5.15
CA ASP A 70 -11.51 -7.08 -5.67
C ASP A 70 -12.72 -7.95 -5.27
N THR A 71 -13.51 -7.47 -4.32
CA THR A 71 -14.62 -8.24 -3.75
C THR A 71 -15.73 -8.48 -4.76
N ALA A 72 -15.92 -7.58 -5.72
CA ALA A 72 -16.90 -7.76 -6.80
C ALA A 72 -16.46 -8.87 -7.74
N LEU A 73 -15.19 -8.86 -8.15
CA LEU A 73 -14.62 -9.93 -8.96
C LEU A 73 -14.67 -11.28 -8.25
N VAL A 74 -14.33 -11.32 -6.95
CA VAL A 74 -14.39 -12.57 -6.16
C VAL A 74 -15.82 -13.10 -6.05
N ALA A 75 -16.82 -12.22 -5.89
CA ALA A 75 -18.22 -12.63 -5.84
C ALA A 75 -18.73 -13.17 -7.18
N GLU A 76 -18.34 -12.52 -8.29
CA GLU A 76 -18.64 -13.00 -9.64
C GLU A 76 -17.99 -14.37 -9.90
N LEU A 77 -16.71 -14.52 -9.57
CA LEU A 77 -15.97 -15.77 -9.74
C LEU A 77 -16.62 -16.92 -8.96
N ARG A 78 -17.07 -16.65 -7.73
CA ARG A 78 -17.78 -17.62 -6.89
C ARG A 78 -19.07 -18.08 -7.58
N THR A 79 -19.86 -17.14 -8.09
CA THR A 79 -21.11 -17.42 -8.81
C THR A 79 -20.85 -18.28 -10.07
N LEU A 80 -19.80 -17.96 -10.83
CA LEU A 80 -19.42 -18.72 -12.03
C LEU A 80 -18.98 -20.15 -11.69
N LEU A 81 -18.18 -20.31 -10.65
CA LEU A 81 -17.71 -21.63 -10.20
C LEU A 81 -18.87 -22.50 -9.73
N GLU A 82 -19.78 -21.98 -8.90
CA GLU A 82 -20.97 -22.69 -8.44
C GLU A 82 -21.79 -23.23 -9.63
N ASN A 83 -22.02 -22.42 -10.66
CA ASN A 83 -22.77 -22.82 -11.85
C ASN A 83 -22.01 -23.80 -12.76
N SER A 84 -20.68 -23.80 -12.73
CA SER A 84 -19.84 -24.65 -13.58
C SER A 84 -19.73 -26.08 -13.04
N PHE A 85 -19.72 -26.26 -11.71
CA PHE A 85 -19.69 -27.60 -11.09
C PHE A 85 -21.02 -28.34 -11.20
N VAL A 86 -22.16 -27.63 -11.31
CA VAL A 86 -23.48 -28.25 -11.51
C VAL A 86 -23.61 -28.89 -12.90
N ARG A 87 -22.92 -28.36 -13.93
CA ARG A 87 -23.03 -28.88 -15.31
C ARG A 87 -22.13 -30.09 -15.63
N ASN A 88 -21.14 -30.39 -14.78
CA ASN A 88 -20.17 -31.46 -15.02
C ASN A 88 -20.46 -32.77 -14.26
N ILE A 89 -21.51 -32.81 -13.44
CA ILE A 89 -22.05 -34.08 -12.92
C ILE A 89 -23.14 -34.53 -13.90
N GLY A 90 -22.70 -34.90 -15.11
CA GLY A 90 -23.54 -35.72 -15.98
C GLY A 90 -23.83 -37.03 -15.24
N GLU A 91 -25.11 -37.40 -15.21
CA GLU A 91 -25.63 -38.62 -14.64
C GLU A 91 -24.73 -39.82 -14.99
N LEU A 92 -24.07 -40.39 -13.97
CA LEU A 92 -23.54 -41.74 -14.05
C LEU A 92 -24.74 -42.68 -13.92
N GLU A 93 -25.44 -42.92 -15.02
CA GLU A 93 -26.30 -44.11 -15.20
C GLU A 93 -25.49 -45.31 -15.70
#